data_AF-A0A537ARK9-F1
#
_entry.id   AF-A0A537ARK9-F1
#
_cell.length_a   1.000
_cell.length_b   1.000
_cell.length_c   1.000
_cell.angle_alpha   90.00
_cell.angle_beta   90.00
_cell.angle_gamma   90.00
#
_symmetry.space_group_name_H-M   'P 1'
#
loop_
_entity.id
_entity.type
_entity.pdbx_description
1 polymer ?
#
loop_
_entity_poly.entity_id
_entity_poly.type
_entity_poly.pdbx_seq_one_letter_code
_entity_poly.pdbx_strand_id
1 'polypeptide(L)' 'MHHRCSATYRTIRSEALSKGLPQQDACHLVYRHAPAVSPDGRVLAMGSTTGSLWVSEGQGQTWIRASAELPPVYAVHWT' A
#
# COMPACT_ATOMS: atom_id res chain seq x y z
N MET A 1 -41.54 -24.76 4.95
CA MET A 1 -40.44 -24.54 3.98
C MET A 1 -39.35 -23.73 4.67
N HIS A 2 -38.22 -24.34 5.02
CA HIS A 2 -37.06 -23.65 5.62
C HIS A 2 -35.92 -23.61 4.60
N HIS A 3 -35.65 -22.44 4.01
CA HIS A 3 -34.46 -22.20 3.21
C HIS A 3 -33.28 -21.96 4.15
N ARG A 4 -32.35 -22.93 4.24
CA ARG A 4 -31.03 -22.71 4.86
C ARG A 4 -30.14 -21.99 3.86
N CYS A 5 -29.82 -20.72 4.14
CA CYS A 5 -28.72 -20.01 3.50
C CYS A 5 -27.41 -20.61 4.03
N SER A 6 -26.64 -21.26 3.15
CA SER A 6 -25.31 -21.80 3.47
C SER A 6 -24.27 -20.74 3.13
N ALA A 7 -23.75 -20.03 4.14
CA ALA A 7 -22.65 -19.10 3.96
C ALA A 7 -21.32 -19.87 4.04
N THR A 8 -20.60 -19.95 2.93
CA THR A 8 -19.26 -20.54 2.88
C THR A 8 -18.25 -19.48 3.29
N TYR A 9 -17.61 -19.62 4.46
CA TYR A 9 -16.54 -18.71 4.89
C TYR A 9 -15.22 -19.11 4.21
N ARG A 10 -14.62 -18.18 3.43
CA ARG A 10 -13.31 -18.37 2.81
C ARG A 10 -12.25 -17.70 3.68
N THR A 11 -11.26 -18.47 4.15
CA THR A 11 -10.14 -17.91 4.92
C THR A 11 -9.26 -17.02 4.03
N ILE A 12 -9.06 -15.77 4.44
CA ILE A 12 -8.12 -14.82 3.81
C ILE A 12 -6.76 -14.95 4.52
N ARG A 13 -5.67 -15.00 3.75
CA ARG A 13 -4.29 -14.95 4.27
C ARG A 13 -3.67 -13.59 3.95
N SER A 14 -2.85 -13.10 4.87
CA SER A 14 -2.06 -11.89 4.69
C SER A 14 -0.61 -12.13 5.13
N GLU A 15 0.31 -11.37 4.56
CA GLU A 15 1.72 -11.34 4.93
C GLU A 15 2.19 -9.88 5.01
N ALA A 16 3.21 -9.62 5.83
CA ALA A 16 3.80 -8.30 5.96
C ALA A 16 4.94 -8.14 4.95
N LEU A 17 4.83 -7.17 4.04
CA LEU A 17 5.84 -6.87 3.03
C LEU A 17 6.50 -5.51 3.32
N SER A 18 7.61 -5.54 4.05
CA SER A 18 8.31 -4.33 4.51
C SER A 18 9.71 -4.13 3.92
N LYS A 19 10.19 -5.03 3.06
CA LYS A 19 11.56 -4.97 2.52
C LYS A 19 11.78 -3.65 1.78
N GLY A 20 12.77 -2.87 2.23
CA GLY A 20 13.11 -1.56 1.68
C GLY A 20 12.38 -0.37 2.32
N LEU A 21 11.40 -0.62 3.20
CA LEU A 21 10.82 0.41 4.07
C LEU A 21 11.69 0.61 5.33
N PRO A 22 11.60 1.77 6.00
CA PRO A 22 12.22 1.97 7.31
C PRO A 22 11.74 0.91 8.32
N GLN A 23 12.69 0.26 9.01
CA GLN A 23 12.38 -0.82 9.97
C GLN A 23 12.35 -0.35 11.42
N GLN A 24 12.86 0.85 11.70
CA GLN A 24 12.98 1.44 13.03
C GLN A 24 12.53 2.90 12.97
N ASP A 25 11.96 3.40 14.06
CA ASP A 25 11.49 4.79 14.23
C ASP A 25 10.60 5.28 13.06
N ALA A 26 9.81 4.36 12.50
CA ALA A 26 9.07 4.53 11.25
C ALA A 26 7.65 5.04 11.47
N CYS A 27 7.49 6.22 12.08
CA CYS A 27 6.18 6.82 12.40
C CYS A 27 5.55 7.56 11.20
N HIS A 28 5.43 6.88 10.06
CA HIS A 28 4.82 7.44 8.86
C HIS A 28 3.32 7.20 8.82
N LEU A 29 2.52 8.25 8.59
CA LEU A 29 1.09 8.11 8.31
C LEU A 29 0.85 8.17 6.81
N VAL A 30 -0.01 7.30 6.30
CA VAL A 30 -0.43 7.25 4.89
C VAL A 30 -1.92 7.51 4.83
N TYR A 31 -2.33 8.53 4.06
CA TYR A 31 -3.75 8.81 3.86
C TYR A 31 -4.40 7.79 2.93
N ARG A 32 -5.72 7.64 3.03
CA ARG A 32 -6.51 6.68 2.22
C ARG A 32 -6.28 6.77 0.72
N HIS A 33 -6.02 7.97 0.18
CA HIS A 33 -5.82 8.18 -1.26
C HIS A 33 -4.33 8.21 -1.67
N ALA A 34 -3.41 8.07 -0.73
CA ALA A 34 -1.98 8.14 -0.99
C ALA A 34 -1.34 6.78 -1.42
N PRO A 35 -2.02 5.62 -1.32
CA PRO A 35 -1.68 4.43 -2.07
C PRO A 35 -2.30 4.42 -3.47
N ALA A 36 -1.54 3.99 -4.47
CA ALA A 36 -2.02 3.78 -5.83
C ALA A 36 -1.39 2.52 -6.46
N VAL A 37 -2.16 1.85 -7.32
CA VAL A 37 -1.73 0.66 -8.09
C VAL A 37 -1.77 1.01 -9.57
N SER A 38 -0.71 0.70 -10.31
CA SER A 38 -0.66 0.96 -11.75
C SER A 38 -1.74 0.17 -12.49
N PRO A 39 -2.15 0.60 -13.70
CA PRO A 39 -3.20 -0.08 -14.46
C PRO A 39 -2.94 -1.57 -14.73
N ASP A 40 -1.67 -1.96 -14.83
CA ASP A 40 -1.24 -3.35 -15.03
C ASP A 40 -1.12 -4.16 -13.73
N GLY A 41 -1.36 -3.55 -12.58
CA GLY A 41 -1.28 -4.18 -11.26
C GLY A 41 0.13 -4.43 -10.73
N ARG A 42 1.19 -4.05 -11.46
CA ARG A 42 2.57 -4.44 -11.13
C ARG A 42 3.26 -3.46 -10.19
N VAL A 43 2.99 -2.18 -10.38
CA VAL A 43 3.64 -1.08 -9.66
C VAL A 43 2.71 -0.55 -8.58
N LEU A 44 3.21 -0.46 -7.37
CA LEU A 44 2.56 0.18 -6.23
C LEU A 44 3.30 1.47 -5.90
N ALA A 45 2.58 2.51 -5.52
CA ALA A 45 3.15 3.72 -4.95
C ALA A 45 2.42 4.07 -3.65
N MET A 46 3.15 4.59 -2.66
CA MET A 46 2.59 5.05 -1.39
C MET A 46 3.26 6.35 -0.96
N GLY A 47 2.45 7.39 -0.71
CA GLY A 47 2.90 8.66 -0.13
C GLY A 47 2.52 8.79 1.34
N SER A 48 3.38 9.44 2.14
CA SER A 48 3.11 9.73 3.56
C SER A 48 2.87 11.21 3.83
N THR A 49 2.31 11.51 5.00
CA THR A 49 2.12 12.87 5.50
C THR A 49 3.43 13.57 5.88
N THR A 50 4.51 12.81 6.05
CA THR A 50 5.85 13.35 6.36
C THR A 50 6.69 13.60 5.10
N GLY A 51 6.10 13.51 3.90
CA GLY A 51 6.79 13.85 2.65
C GLY A 51 7.56 12.71 1.98
N SER A 52 7.52 11.50 2.54
CA SER A 52 8.14 10.34 1.91
C SER A 52 7.22 9.68 0.88
N LEU A 53 7.78 9.34 -0.28
CA LEU A 53 7.14 8.59 -1.36
C LEU A 53 7.92 7.30 -1.60
N TRP A 54 7.24 6.17 -1.57
CA TRP A 54 7.80 4.85 -1.91
C TRP A 54 7.12 4.25 -3.12
N VAL A 55 7.89 3.50 -3.90
CA VAL A 55 7.43 2.77 -5.08
C VAL A 55 7.89 1.32 -4.97
N SER A 56 7.05 0.39 -5.42
CA SER A 56 7.37 -1.03 -5.57
C SER A 56 7.00 -1.47 -6.98
N GLU A 57 7.94 -1.99 -7.76
CA GLU A 57 7.69 -2.52 -9.10
C GLU A 57 7.35 -4.02 -9.11
N GLY A 58 7.26 -4.62 -7.91
CA GLY A 58 7.07 -6.05 -7.70
C GLY A 58 5.93 -6.34 -6.74
N GLN A 59 4.78 -5.66 -6.90
CA GLN A 59 3.57 -5.89 -6.11
C GLN A 59 3.78 -5.81 -4.59
N GLY A 60 4.69 -4.94 -4.13
CA GLY A 60 4.97 -4.73 -2.71
C GLY A 60 6.10 -5.59 -2.15
N GLN A 61 6.67 -6.52 -2.93
CA GLN A 61 7.73 -7.42 -2.46
C GLN A 61 9.01 -6.68 -2.01
N THR A 62 9.30 -5.54 -2.63
CA THR A 62 10.39 -4.63 -2.26
C THR A 62 10.00 -3.20 -2.60
N TRP A 63 10.35 -2.27 -1.71
CA TRP A 63 10.05 -0.85 -1.83
C TRP A 63 11.33 -0.04 -2.02
N ILE A 64 11.24 1.03 -2.80
CA ILE A 64 12.29 2.02 -3.01
C ILE A 64 11.73 3.38 -2.61
N ARG A 65 12.47 4.16 -1.81
CA ARG A 65 12.08 5.53 -1.46
C ARG A 65 12.47 6.47 -2.60
N ALA A 66 11.47 6.96 -3.34
CA ALA A 66 11.66 7.89 -4.46
C ALA A 66 11.93 9.33 -3.98
N SER A 67 11.38 9.72 -2.83
CA SER A 67 11.68 11.00 -2.15
C SER A 67 11.38 10.89 -0.66
N ALA A 68 12.00 11.74 0.15
CA ALA A 68 11.68 11.99 1.55
C ALA A 68 11.34 13.47 1.85
N GLU A 69 11.23 14.31 0.82
CA GLU A 69 11.26 15.77 0.95
C GLU A 69 10.03 16.46 0.38
N LEU A 70 8.99 15.69 0.02
CA LEU A 70 7.75 16.29 -0.46
C LEU A 70 7.02 17.01 0.68
N PRO A 71 6.11 17.96 0.37
CA PRO A 71 5.04 18.31 1.29
C PRO A 71 4.20 17.06 1.66
N PRO A 72 3.34 17.14 2.69
CA PRO A 72 2.43 16.04 3.03
C PRO A 72 1.66 15.53 1.81
N VAL A 73 1.79 14.24 1.50
CA VAL A 73 1.20 13.66 0.30
C VAL A 73 -0.27 13.32 0.56
N TYR A 74 -1.17 14.07 -0.06
CA TYR A 74 -2.61 13.83 0.05
C TYR A 74 -3.08 12.63 -0.77
N ALA A 75 -2.65 12.55 -2.03
CA ALA A 75 -3.04 11.50 -2.96
C ALA A 75 -1.91 11.14 -3.91
N VAL A 76 -1.93 9.90 -4.40
CA VAL A 76 -1.10 9.40 -5.50
C VAL A 76 -2.03 8.78 -6.54
N HIS A 77 -1.74 8.97 -7.83
CA HIS A 77 -2.59 8.48 -8.90
C HIS A 77 -1.76 8.18 -10.16
N TRP A 78 -2.23 7.24 -10.98
CA TRP A 78 -1.63 6.90 -12.28
C TRP A 78 -2.46 7.51 -13.40
N THR A 79 -1.80 8.16 -14.36
CA THR A 79 -2.49 8.66 -15.56
C THR A 79 -2.54 7.59 -16.63
#